data_AF-A0A167SHY7-F1
#
_entry.id   AF-A0A167SHY7-F1
#
_cell.length_a   1.000
_cell.length_b   1.000
_cell.length_c   1.000
_cell.angle_alpha   90.00
_cell.angle_beta   90.00
_cell.angle_gamma   90.00
#
_symmetry.space_group_name_H-M   'P 1'
#
loop_
_entity.id
_entity.type
_entity.pdbx_description
1 polymer ?
#
loop_
_entity_poly.entity_id
_entity_poly.type
_entity_poly.pdbx_seq_one_letter_code
_entity_poly.pdbx_strand_id
1 'polypeptide(L)'
;MLRSLLSFGRTGTNDYLFPKVDPKEDGPECLKDCADCTVKFPSKVKVETSRPLYGQIKEFHSHVLVATGKSDWKEKHVEKMTGSLMEAFDEAESDHGVIKVSASNLTPPEQPTTDEGSNQATTVLILPSFTYVDSVTQADVPNLVAKFIDHPTNQQNGNETTSPASGMSARPCELDYVILLCSHGRRDARCGITAPLIKRELERHLRPLGLNRDADDSRAGGVGIFFVSHVGGHKFSANVLIYRKKDQQMIWLARVRPEHCEGIVKYTVLQGKVVHPESQLRGGFDRLKELTSW
;
A
#
# COMPACT_ATOMS: atom_id res chain seq x y z
N MET A 1 7.76 13.89 -31.29
CA MET A 1 7.68 14.96 -30.27
C MET A 1 8.58 14.57 -29.11
N LEU A 2 9.70 15.26 -28.94
CA LEU A 2 10.70 14.99 -27.91
C LEU A 2 10.12 15.28 -26.52
N ARG A 3 10.06 14.28 -25.63
CA ARG A 3 9.79 14.47 -24.20
C ARG A 3 11.09 14.36 -23.39
N SER A 4 11.39 15.47 -22.72
CA SER A 4 12.09 15.64 -21.44
C SER A 4 13.51 15.07 -21.28
N LEU A 5 14.49 15.96 -21.46
CA LEU A 5 15.79 15.92 -20.79
C LEU A 5 16.00 17.27 -20.12
N LEU A 6 15.56 17.41 -18.88
CA LEU A 6 15.96 18.49 -17.98
C LEU A 6 16.26 17.89 -16.61
N SER A 7 17.46 17.29 -16.50
CA SER A 7 18.19 17.22 -15.23
C SER A 7 19.10 18.44 -15.20
N PHE A 8 18.65 19.52 -14.55
CA PHE A 8 19.52 20.63 -14.19
C PHE A 8 19.83 20.53 -12.71
N GLY A 9 21.11 20.38 -12.39
CA GLY A 9 21.62 20.38 -11.04
C GLY A 9 21.31 21.68 -10.31
N ARG A 10 20.76 21.53 -9.10
CA ARG A 10 20.83 22.53 -8.04
C ARG A 10 21.53 21.90 -6.85
N THR A 11 22.77 22.30 -6.64
CA THR A 11 23.45 22.19 -5.35
C THR A 11 22.71 23.09 -4.35
N GLY A 12 21.98 22.51 -3.39
CA GLY A 12 21.51 23.29 -2.24
C GLY A 12 20.23 22.88 -1.51
N THR A 13 19.52 21.80 -1.84
CA THR A 13 18.47 21.19 -0.99
C THR A 13 18.27 19.76 -1.48
N ASN A 14 18.17 18.76 -0.59
CA ASN A 14 17.71 17.44 -1.00
C ASN A 14 16.22 17.55 -1.34
N ASP A 15 15.88 17.87 -2.60
CA ASP A 15 14.50 18.01 -3.06
C ASP A 15 13.85 16.62 -3.21
N TYR A 16 13.45 16.05 -2.07
CA TYR A 16 12.57 14.90 -2.04
C TYR A 16 11.19 15.27 -2.60
N LEU A 17 10.52 14.29 -3.22
CA LEU A 17 9.16 14.41 -3.73
C LEU A 17 8.17 14.94 -2.67
N PHE A 18 8.34 14.48 -1.43
CA PHE A 18 7.48 14.84 -0.30
C PHE A 18 8.18 15.83 0.62
N PRO A 19 7.48 16.83 1.16
CA PRO A 19 8.05 17.80 2.07
C PRO A 19 8.59 17.12 3.34
N LYS A 20 9.79 17.49 3.77
CA LYS A 20 10.32 17.09 5.07
C LYS A 20 9.60 17.88 6.17
N VAL A 21 9.43 17.28 7.35
CA VAL A 21 8.99 18.02 8.54
C VAL A 21 9.97 19.16 8.86
N ASP A 22 9.45 20.31 9.29
CA ASP A 22 10.23 21.47 9.70
C ASP A 22 9.98 21.76 11.19
N PRO A 23 10.97 21.67 12.09
CA PRO A 23 10.82 22.01 13.51
C PRO A 23 10.25 23.40 13.79
N LYS A 24 10.40 24.35 12.86
CA LYS A 24 9.82 25.70 12.99
C LYS A 24 8.32 25.73 12.75
N GLU A 25 7.81 24.84 11.90
CA GLU A 25 6.38 24.75 11.55
C GLU A 25 5.66 23.65 12.36
N ASP A 26 6.29 22.48 12.45
CA ASP A 26 5.76 21.24 13.01
C ASP A 26 6.13 21.06 14.50
N GLY A 27 6.91 21.99 15.05
CA GLY A 27 7.38 21.99 16.44
C GLY A 27 8.65 21.16 16.68
N PRO A 28 9.38 21.40 17.80
CA PRO A 28 10.69 20.80 18.05
C PRO A 28 10.66 19.28 18.23
N GLU A 29 9.49 18.72 18.52
CA GLU A 29 9.29 17.29 18.72
C GLU A 29 9.11 16.52 17.40
N CYS A 30 8.98 17.19 16.25
CA CYS A 30 8.70 16.52 14.97
C CYS A 30 9.81 15.60 14.49
N LEU A 31 11.04 15.81 14.95
CA LEU A 31 12.21 14.97 14.66
C LEU A 31 12.53 13.97 15.77
N LYS A 32 11.75 13.95 16.87
CA LYS A 32 12.00 13.05 17.98
C LYS A 32 11.25 11.75 17.78
N ASP A 33 12.01 10.66 17.91
CA ASP A 33 11.45 9.32 18.00
C ASP A 33 10.62 9.18 19.29
N CYS A 34 9.62 8.30 19.21
CA CYS A 34 8.69 8.01 20.28
C CYS A 34 9.41 7.64 21.60
N ALA A 35 9.12 8.39 22.66
CA ALA A 35 9.77 8.24 23.97
C ALA A 35 9.18 7.10 24.83
N ASP A 36 7.92 6.72 24.60
CA ASP A 36 7.17 5.74 25.40
C ASP A 36 6.92 4.41 24.67
N CYS A 37 7.55 4.22 23.51
CA CYS A 37 7.37 3.02 22.69
C CYS A 37 7.88 1.77 23.40
N THR A 38 6.95 0.90 23.79
CA THR A 38 7.26 -0.37 24.48
C THR A 38 7.60 -1.49 23.50
N VAL A 39 7.20 -1.36 22.24
CA VAL A 39 7.44 -2.34 21.20
C VAL A 39 8.85 -2.20 20.66
N LYS A 40 9.63 -3.29 20.67
CA LYS A 40 10.98 -3.33 20.10
C LYS A 40 11.13 -4.48 19.12
N PHE A 41 11.93 -4.28 18.09
CA PHE A 41 12.31 -5.37 17.19
C PHE A 41 13.25 -6.36 17.89
N PRO A 42 13.08 -7.68 17.69
CA PRO A 42 14.05 -8.66 18.14
C PRO A 42 15.44 -8.41 17.53
N SER A 43 16.51 -8.63 18.31
CA SER A 43 17.91 -8.40 17.89
C SER A 43 18.34 -9.19 16.64
N LYS A 44 17.66 -10.30 16.34
CA LYS A 44 17.83 -11.14 15.14
C LYS A 44 17.36 -10.46 13.85
N VAL A 45 16.52 -9.43 13.92
CA VAL A 45 16.08 -8.68 12.74
C VAL A 45 17.22 -7.78 12.28
N LYS A 46 17.88 -8.16 11.17
CA LYS A 46 18.95 -7.39 10.55
C LYS A 46 18.45 -6.68 9.28
N VAL A 47 18.51 -5.35 9.30
CA VAL A 47 18.06 -4.48 8.22
C VAL A 47 19.28 -3.84 7.58
N GLU A 48 19.30 -3.78 6.25
CA GLU A 48 20.33 -3.11 5.48
C GLU A 48 20.18 -1.59 5.57
N THR A 49 21.20 -0.90 6.12
CA THR A 49 21.20 0.55 6.35
C THR A 49 22.17 1.33 5.47
N SER A 50 23.11 0.67 4.79
CA SER A 50 24.20 1.33 4.06
C SER A 50 23.79 1.89 2.70
N ARG A 51 22.85 1.23 2.01
CA ARG A 51 22.49 1.60 0.63
C ARG A 51 21.54 2.81 0.59
N PRO A 52 21.68 3.71 -0.41
CA PRO A 52 20.66 4.70 -0.71
C PRO A 52 19.30 4.03 -1.03
N LEU A 53 18.21 4.67 -0.63
CA LEU A 53 16.85 4.16 -0.83
C LEU A 53 16.05 4.92 -1.88
N TYR A 54 16.14 6.25 -1.86
CA TYR A 54 15.29 7.14 -2.65
C TYR A 54 15.52 6.95 -4.15
N GLY A 55 14.44 6.80 -4.92
CA GLY A 55 14.49 6.55 -6.36
C GLY A 55 15.01 5.15 -6.74
N GLN A 56 14.76 4.14 -5.89
CA GLN A 56 15.16 2.74 -6.13
C GLN A 56 14.02 1.73 -5.88
N ILE A 57 12.83 2.02 -6.38
CA ILE A 57 11.65 1.16 -6.49
C ILE A 57 11.25 0.97 -7.95
N LYS A 58 10.56 -0.13 -8.25
CA LYS A 58 10.01 -0.38 -9.58
C LYS A 58 8.77 0.50 -9.75
N GLU A 59 8.72 1.25 -10.86
CA GLU A 59 7.55 2.02 -11.26
C GLU A 59 6.32 1.12 -11.44
N PHE A 60 5.17 1.63 -11.00
CA PHE A 60 3.88 1.00 -11.25
C PHE A 60 2.77 2.06 -11.33
N HIS A 61 1.76 1.78 -12.15
CA HIS A 61 0.61 2.66 -12.32
C HIS A 61 -0.45 2.39 -11.25
N SER A 62 -0.86 1.12 -11.12
CA SER A 62 -1.90 0.68 -10.20
C SER A 62 -1.36 -0.37 -9.23
N HIS A 63 -1.97 -0.45 -8.05
CA HIS A 63 -1.71 -1.51 -7.09
C HIS A 63 -3.01 -2.22 -6.75
N VAL A 64 -3.13 -3.49 -7.12
CA VAL A 64 -4.28 -4.35 -6.84
C VAL A 64 -3.99 -5.21 -5.62
N LEU A 65 -4.86 -5.13 -4.62
CA LEU A 65 -4.83 -5.99 -3.44
C LEU A 65 -5.90 -7.06 -3.57
N VAL A 66 -5.49 -8.33 -3.62
CA VAL A 66 -6.42 -9.47 -3.72
C VAL A 66 -6.82 -9.90 -2.31
N ALA A 67 -8.12 -10.05 -2.04
CA ALA A 67 -8.64 -10.52 -0.76
C ALA A 67 -8.42 -12.03 -0.62
N THR A 68 -7.44 -12.41 0.20
CA THR A 68 -7.12 -13.82 0.48
C THR A 68 -7.41 -14.23 1.91
N GLY A 69 -7.73 -13.28 2.80
CA GLY A 69 -7.89 -13.49 4.24
C GLY A 69 -6.60 -13.91 4.97
N LYS A 70 -5.47 -14.04 4.26
CA LYS A 70 -4.22 -14.55 4.80
C LYS A 70 -3.29 -13.40 5.17
N SER A 71 -2.59 -13.57 6.29
CA SER A 71 -1.54 -12.66 6.78
C SER A 71 -0.13 -13.17 6.51
N ASP A 72 0.01 -14.41 6.03
CA ASP A 72 1.25 -15.01 5.52
C ASP A 72 0.89 -16.03 4.43
N TRP A 73 1.78 -16.27 3.48
CA TRP A 73 1.52 -17.13 2.33
C TRP A 73 2.48 -18.30 2.29
N LYS A 74 1.96 -19.47 1.90
CA LYS A 74 2.75 -20.70 1.86
C LYS A 74 3.81 -20.67 0.77
N GLU A 75 3.44 -20.13 -0.38
CA GLU A 75 4.29 -20.00 -1.55
C GLU A 75 5.11 -18.72 -1.52
N LYS A 76 6.42 -18.84 -1.75
CA LYS A 76 7.33 -17.68 -1.76
C LYS A 76 7.03 -16.70 -2.91
N HIS A 77 6.46 -17.22 -3.99
CA HIS A 77 6.11 -16.52 -5.21
C HIS A 77 4.60 -16.60 -5.39
N VAL A 78 3.88 -15.69 -4.71
CA VAL A 78 2.41 -15.69 -4.74
C VAL A 78 1.86 -15.38 -6.13
N GLU A 79 2.66 -14.68 -6.95
CA GLU A 79 2.40 -14.37 -8.35
C GLU A 79 2.47 -15.60 -9.28
N LYS A 80 3.08 -16.71 -8.82
CA LYS A 80 3.17 -17.96 -9.59
C LYS A 80 2.23 -19.05 -9.06
N MET A 81 1.27 -18.69 -8.22
CA MET A 81 0.31 -19.65 -7.67
C MET A 81 -0.70 -20.03 -8.74
N THR A 82 -0.55 -21.23 -9.31
CA THR A 82 -1.43 -21.71 -10.38
C THR A 82 -2.90 -21.68 -10.00
N GLY A 83 -3.72 -21.12 -10.87
CA GLY A 83 -5.15 -20.98 -10.66
C GLY A 83 -5.51 -19.91 -9.63
N SER A 84 -4.65 -18.90 -9.44
CA SER A 84 -4.95 -17.76 -8.55
C SER A 84 -5.15 -16.46 -9.33
N LEU A 85 -5.90 -15.52 -8.75
CA LEU A 85 -6.00 -14.18 -9.34
C LEU A 85 -4.63 -13.50 -9.44
N MET A 86 -3.70 -13.77 -8.51
CA MET A 86 -2.37 -13.19 -8.56
C MET A 86 -1.57 -13.65 -9.79
N GLU A 87 -1.75 -14.90 -10.24
CA GLU A 87 -1.17 -15.41 -11.48
C GLU A 87 -1.80 -14.73 -12.70
N ALA A 88 -3.14 -14.65 -12.75
CA ALA A 88 -3.83 -14.00 -13.85
C ALA A 88 -3.46 -12.52 -14.02
N PHE A 89 -3.18 -11.80 -12.93
CA PHE A 89 -2.65 -10.43 -13.00
C PHE A 89 -1.17 -10.33 -13.36
N ASP A 90 -0.34 -11.36 -13.10
CA ASP A 90 1.08 -11.37 -13.49
C ASP A 90 1.23 -11.36 -15.02
N GLU A 91 0.22 -11.89 -15.73
CA GLU A 91 0.14 -11.95 -17.19
C GLU A 91 -0.65 -10.78 -17.81
N ALA A 92 -1.33 -9.98 -17.00
CA ALA A 92 -2.19 -8.91 -17.47
C ALA A 92 -1.40 -7.65 -17.86
N GLU A 93 -1.80 -7.02 -18.97
CA GLU A 93 -1.25 -5.76 -19.45
C GLU A 93 -2.27 -4.62 -19.25
N SER A 94 -1.77 -3.42 -18.96
CA SER A 94 -2.55 -2.18 -18.84
C SER A 94 -1.96 -1.11 -19.73
N ASP A 95 -2.82 -0.30 -20.32
CA ASP A 95 -2.44 0.81 -21.20
C ASP A 95 -1.65 1.91 -20.46
N HIS A 96 -1.76 1.99 -19.13
CA HIS A 96 -1.11 3.04 -18.33
C HIS A 96 0.16 2.57 -17.60
N GLY A 97 0.56 1.31 -17.77
CA GLY A 97 1.81 0.76 -17.25
C GLY A 97 1.63 -0.38 -16.25
N VAL A 98 2.67 -0.65 -15.47
CA VAL A 98 2.74 -1.86 -14.62
C VAL A 98 1.63 -1.88 -13.57
N ILE A 99 0.91 -3.00 -13.48
CA ILE A 99 0.01 -3.30 -12.38
C ILE A 99 0.81 -4.05 -11.29
N LYS A 100 1.00 -3.40 -10.14
CA LYS A 100 1.52 -4.08 -8.96
C LYS A 100 0.40 -4.92 -8.36
N VAL A 101 0.66 -6.18 -8.04
CA VAL A 101 -0.32 -7.04 -7.36
C VAL A 101 0.23 -7.55 -6.04
N SER A 102 -0.63 -7.55 -5.03
CA SER A 102 -0.35 -8.17 -3.75
C SER A 102 -1.53 -9.01 -3.29
N ALA A 103 -1.27 -10.25 -2.86
CA ALA A 103 -2.22 -10.95 -2.01
C ALA A 103 -2.29 -10.23 -0.66
N SER A 104 -3.47 -10.19 -0.03
CA SER A 104 -3.69 -9.42 1.20
C SER A 104 -4.57 -10.14 2.21
N ASN A 105 -4.54 -9.65 3.44
CA ASN A 105 -5.44 -10.09 4.52
C ASN A 105 -6.82 -9.41 4.46
N LEU A 106 -7.18 -8.74 3.35
CA LEU A 106 -8.56 -8.33 3.11
C LEU A 106 -9.46 -9.57 3.20
N THR A 107 -10.59 -9.41 3.88
CA THR A 107 -11.57 -10.47 4.08
C THR A 107 -12.24 -10.79 2.74
N PRO A 108 -12.11 -12.03 2.21
CA PRO A 108 -12.87 -12.43 1.05
C PRO A 108 -14.36 -12.52 1.41
N PRO A 109 -15.28 -12.47 0.43
CA PRO A 109 -16.70 -12.72 0.68
C PRO A 109 -16.90 -14.08 1.36
N GLU A 110 -17.92 -14.19 2.22
CA GLU A 110 -18.27 -15.47 2.85
C GLU A 110 -18.60 -16.49 1.75
N GLN A 111 -17.86 -17.60 1.74
CA GLN A 111 -18.04 -18.65 0.74
C GLN A 111 -18.87 -19.77 1.35
N PRO A 112 -19.88 -20.30 0.63
CA PRO A 112 -20.52 -21.55 1.02
C PRO A 112 -19.45 -22.66 1.08
N THR A 113 -19.57 -23.54 2.07
CA THR A 113 -18.56 -24.56 2.46
C THR A 113 -18.40 -25.72 1.48
N THR A 114 -18.56 -25.49 0.17
CA THR A 114 -18.50 -26.55 -0.84
C THR A 114 -17.51 -26.18 -1.95
N ASP A 115 -16.49 -27.04 -2.06
CA ASP A 115 -15.51 -27.22 -3.13
C ASP A 115 -14.25 -26.30 -3.12
N GLU A 116 -13.17 -26.91 -2.60
CA GLU A 116 -11.78 -26.54 -2.86
C GLU A 116 -11.45 -26.76 -4.36
N GLY A 117 -11.76 -25.79 -5.22
CA GLY A 117 -11.55 -25.94 -6.67
C GLY A 117 -11.52 -24.63 -7.45
N SER A 118 -10.32 -24.02 -7.52
CA SER A 118 -9.74 -23.15 -8.58
C SER A 118 -10.53 -22.06 -9.33
N ASN A 119 -11.80 -21.76 -9.06
CA ASN A 119 -12.51 -20.68 -9.76
C ASN A 119 -13.38 -19.81 -8.84
N GLN A 120 -12.89 -19.59 -7.63
CA GLN A 120 -13.66 -18.89 -6.61
C GLN A 120 -13.53 -17.38 -6.77
N ALA A 121 -14.67 -16.73 -6.96
CA ALA A 121 -14.73 -15.29 -7.03
C ALA A 121 -14.31 -14.67 -5.68
N THR A 122 -13.56 -13.58 -5.74
CA THR A 122 -13.14 -12.81 -4.55
C THR A 122 -13.24 -11.32 -4.81
N THR A 123 -12.89 -10.52 -3.80
CA THR A 123 -12.83 -9.07 -3.87
C THR A 123 -11.39 -8.61 -4.11
N VAL A 124 -11.22 -7.53 -4.88
CA VAL A 124 -9.95 -6.82 -4.99
C VAL A 124 -10.13 -5.35 -4.62
N LEU A 125 -9.09 -4.73 -4.06
CA LEU A 125 -9.00 -3.28 -3.87
C LEU A 125 -7.99 -2.70 -4.86
N ILE A 126 -8.41 -1.75 -5.69
CA ILE A 126 -7.57 -1.04 -6.65
C ILE A 126 -7.12 0.29 -6.04
N LEU A 127 -5.81 0.52 -6.02
CA LEU A 127 -5.17 1.75 -5.56
C LEU A 127 -4.38 2.38 -6.72
N PRO A 128 -4.32 3.72 -6.80
CA PRO A 128 -4.83 4.71 -5.85
C PRO A 128 -6.26 5.19 -6.11
N SER A 129 -7.08 4.46 -6.90
CA SER A 129 -8.48 4.83 -7.10
C SER A 129 -9.35 4.62 -5.85
N PHE A 130 -8.91 3.79 -4.89
CA PHE A 130 -9.69 3.41 -3.71
C PHE A 130 -11.03 2.81 -4.12
N THR A 131 -10.99 1.83 -5.03
CA THR A 131 -12.17 1.15 -5.57
C THR A 131 -12.11 -0.34 -5.26
N TYR A 132 -13.12 -0.85 -4.57
CA TYR A 132 -13.33 -2.30 -4.47
C TYR A 132 -14.03 -2.79 -5.73
N VAL A 133 -13.61 -3.96 -6.21
CA VAL A 133 -14.34 -4.74 -7.22
C VAL A 133 -14.58 -6.13 -6.64
N ASP A 134 -15.84 -6.49 -6.48
CA ASP A 134 -16.29 -7.75 -5.93
C ASP A 134 -16.61 -8.76 -7.06
N SER A 135 -16.72 -10.04 -6.70
CA SER A 135 -17.05 -11.14 -7.61
C SER A 135 -16.06 -11.33 -8.76
N VAL A 136 -14.76 -11.13 -8.51
CA VAL A 136 -13.69 -11.24 -9.50
C VAL A 136 -13.16 -12.66 -9.56
N THR A 137 -13.18 -13.29 -10.73
CA THR A 137 -12.50 -14.55 -11.03
C THR A 137 -11.23 -14.31 -11.87
N GLN A 138 -10.46 -15.37 -12.14
CA GLN A 138 -9.29 -15.26 -13.01
C GLN A 138 -9.65 -14.84 -14.44
N ALA A 139 -10.76 -15.35 -14.98
CA ALA A 139 -11.22 -15.03 -16.33
C ALA A 139 -11.65 -13.57 -16.49
N ASP A 140 -11.96 -12.90 -15.38
CA ASP A 140 -12.41 -11.50 -15.38
C ASP A 140 -11.27 -10.49 -15.44
N VAL A 141 -10.02 -10.91 -15.19
CA VAL A 141 -8.87 -9.99 -15.06
C VAL A 141 -8.71 -9.05 -16.27
N PRO A 142 -8.75 -9.51 -17.54
CA PRO A 142 -8.64 -8.61 -18.69
C PRO A 142 -9.73 -7.53 -18.71
N ASN A 143 -10.99 -7.92 -18.44
CA ASN A 143 -12.12 -7.00 -18.38
C ASN A 143 -12.02 -6.05 -17.18
N LEU A 144 -11.51 -6.53 -16.04
CA LEU A 144 -11.29 -5.73 -14.85
C LEU A 144 -10.27 -4.64 -15.12
N VAL A 145 -9.14 -4.99 -15.75
CA VAL A 145 -8.09 -4.03 -16.10
C VAL A 145 -8.65 -2.98 -17.06
N ALA A 146 -9.25 -3.39 -18.17
CA ALA A 146 -9.80 -2.45 -19.16
C ALA A 146 -10.83 -1.48 -18.54
N LYS A 147 -11.75 -2.00 -17.72
CA LYS A 147 -12.88 -1.22 -17.20
C LYS A 147 -12.57 -0.40 -15.95
N PHE A 148 -11.74 -0.91 -15.05
CA PHE A 148 -11.54 -0.30 -13.72
C PHE A 148 -10.14 0.25 -13.49
N ILE A 149 -9.15 -0.12 -14.32
CA ILE A 149 -7.79 0.43 -14.27
C ILE A 149 -7.57 1.40 -15.43
N ASP A 150 -7.86 0.99 -16.67
CA ASP A 150 -7.54 1.80 -17.85
C ASP A 150 -8.58 2.88 -18.15
N HIS A 151 -9.85 2.57 -17.91
CA HIS A 151 -10.97 3.48 -18.14
C HIS A 151 -11.88 3.62 -16.91
N PRO A 152 -11.34 4.04 -15.74
CA PRO A 152 -12.14 4.16 -14.53
C PRO A 152 -13.27 5.17 -14.75
N THR A 153 -14.52 4.72 -14.60
CA THR A 153 -15.69 5.59 -14.67
C THR A 153 -15.83 6.35 -13.35
N ASN A 154 -15.91 7.68 -13.41
CA ASN A 154 -16.20 8.52 -12.25
C ASN A 154 -17.63 8.26 -11.76
N GLN A 155 -17.80 7.28 -10.87
CA GLN A 155 -19.06 7.05 -10.15
C GLN A 155 -19.23 8.11 -9.05
N GLN A 156 -19.49 9.36 -9.42
CA GLN A 156 -19.84 10.43 -8.47
C GLN A 156 -21.34 10.59 -8.23
N ASN A 157 -22.21 9.85 -8.92
CA ASN A 157 -23.66 9.91 -8.70
C ASN A 157 -24.16 8.54 -8.21
N GLY A 158 -24.63 8.51 -6.96
CA GLY A 158 -25.00 7.32 -6.20
C GLY A 158 -26.26 6.60 -6.65
N ASN A 159 -26.31 6.16 -7.91
CA ASN A 159 -27.19 5.09 -8.32
C ASN A 159 -26.32 3.97 -8.89
N GLU A 160 -26.42 2.79 -8.26
CA GLU A 160 -25.81 1.55 -8.70
C GLU A 160 -26.07 1.32 -10.19
N THR A 161 -25.05 1.48 -11.02
CA THR A 161 -25.08 0.93 -12.38
C THR A 161 -24.47 -0.46 -12.31
N THR A 162 -25.28 -1.42 -11.89
CA THR A 162 -25.11 -2.81 -12.34
C THR A 162 -25.17 -2.80 -13.86
N SER A 163 -24.02 -2.91 -14.52
CA SER A 163 -23.98 -3.42 -15.89
C SER A 163 -23.67 -4.92 -15.77
N PRO A 164 -24.66 -5.81 -15.94
CA PRO A 164 -24.51 -7.25 -15.69
C PRO A 164 -23.64 -7.98 -16.72
N ALA A 165 -22.93 -7.27 -17.60
CA ALA A 165 -22.23 -7.89 -18.73
C ALA A 165 -21.04 -8.77 -18.31
N SER A 166 -20.55 -8.66 -17.06
CA SER A 166 -19.41 -9.45 -16.57
C SER A 166 -19.51 -9.90 -15.10
N GLY A 167 -20.67 -9.78 -14.43
CA GLY A 167 -20.86 -10.25 -13.04
C GLY A 167 -20.09 -9.51 -11.93
N MET A 168 -19.08 -8.69 -12.25
CA MET A 168 -18.32 -7.87 -11.29
C MET A 168 -19.10 -6.61 -10.86
N SER A 169 -19.07 -6.29 -9.56
CA SER A 169 -19.63 -5.05 -9.00
C SER A 169 -18.52 -4.20 -8.36
N ALA A 170 -18.51 -2.90 -8.67
CA ALA A 170 -17.56 -1.96 -8.07
C ALA A 170 -18.23 -1.10 -7.01
N ARG A 171 -17.50 -0.79 -5.94
CA ARG A 171 -17.94 0.10 -4.86
C ARG A 171 -16.77 0.93 -4.32
N PRO A 172 -17.01 2.13 -3.82
CA PRO A 172 -15.95 2.94 -3.21
C PRO A 172 -15.36 2.27 -1.97
N CYS A 173 -14.06 2.47 -1.75
CA CYS A 173 -13.42 2.23 -0.47
C CYS A 173 -13.60 3.46 0.42
N GLU A 174 -14.28 3.29 1.54
CA GLU A 174 -14.63 4.38 2.46
C GLU A 174 -13.45 4.87 3.31
N LEU A 175 -12.29 4.22 3.26
CA LEU A 175 -11.09 4.64 3.98
C LEU A 175 -10.52 5.94 3.39
N ASP A 176 -10.01 6.81 4.26
CA ASP A 176 -9.21 7.99 3.84
C ASP A 176 -7.77 7.58 3.52
N TYR A 177 -7.26 6.57 4.23
CA TYR A 177 -5.88 6.11 4.14
C TYR A 177 -5.78 4.59 4.16
N VAL A 178 -4.83 4.07 3.38
CA VAL A 178 -4.49 2.64 3.35
C VAL A 178 -3.00 2.48 3.59
N ILE A 179 -2.65 1.72 4.63
CA ILE A 179 -1.25 1.38 4.95
C ILE A 179 -1.02 -0.10 4.64
N LEU A 180 -0.01 -0.39 3.84
CA LEU A 180 0.37 -1.76 3.48
C LEU A 180 1.69 -2.16 4.13
N LEU A 181 1.67 -3.31 4.78
CA LEU A 181 2.81 -3.90 5.45
C LEU A 181 3.09 -5.28 4.86
N CYS A 182 4.27 -5.47 4.28
CA CYS A 182 4.67 -6.79 3.81
C CYS A 182 4.93 -7.72 4.99
N SER A 183 4.08 -8.73 5.17
CA SER A 183 4.14 -9.70 6.28
C SER A 183 4.59 -11.10 5.85
N HIS A 184 4.95 -11.28 4.58
CA HIS A 184 5.25 -12.59 3.98
C HIS A 184 6.54 -13.20 4.58
N GLY A 185 6.38 -13.96 5.66
CA GLY A 185 7.46 -14.53 6.46
C GLY A 185 8.20 -15.66 5.75
N ARG A 186 7.49 -16.43 4.92
CA ARG A 186 8.11 -17.50 4.10
C ARG A 186 8.99 -16.96 2.98
N ARG A 187 8.66 -15.79 2.45
CA ARG A 187 9.54 -15.07 1.50
C ARG A 187 10.75 -14.50 2.22
N ASP A 188 10.54 -13.82 3.35
CA ASP A 188 11.61 -13.32 4.19
C ASP A 188 11.14 -13.18 5.65
N ALA A 189 11.86 -13.84 6.58
CA ALA A 189 11.49 -13.85 7.99
C ALA A 189 11.42 -12.44 8.61
N ARG A 190 12.19 -11.47 8.12
CA ARG A 190 12.16 -10.09 8.63
C ARG A 190 10.81 -9.45 8.38
N CYS A 191 10.18 -9.70 7.23
CA CYS A 191 8.84 -9.20 6.91
C CYS A 191 7.80 -9.80 7.87
N GLY A 192 7.82 -11.11 8.07
CA GLY A 192 6.91 -11.80 9.00
C GLY A 192 7.08 -11.37 10.47
N ILE A 193 8.29 -11.01 10.88
CA ILE A 193 8.56 -10.52 12.24
C ILE A 193 8.16 -9.04 12.41
N THR A 194 8.52 -8.19 11.45
CA THR A 194 8.41 -6.73 11.62
C THR A 194 7.00 -6.21 11.38
N ALA A 195 6.26 -6.75 10.41
CA ALA A 195 4.94 -6.23 10.04
C ALA A 195 3.93 -6.23 11.21
N PRO A 196 3.77 -7.31 12.02
CA PRO A 196 2.86 -7.27 13.17
C PRO A 196 3.26 -6.26 14.24
N LEU A 197 4.56 -6.05 14.45
CA LEU A 197 5.08 -5.08 15.42
C LEU A 197 4.81 -3.64 14.97
N ILE A 198 5.01 -3.34 13.69
CA ILE A 198 4.70 -2.03 13.09
C ILE A 198 3.18 -1.78 13.10
N LYS A 199 2.36 -2.79 12.72
CA LYS A 199 0.90 -2.67 12.77
C LYS A 199 0.42 -2.30 14.16
N ARG A 200 0.86 -3.04 15.19
CA ARG A 200 0.47 -2.78 16.59
C ARG A 200 0.81 -1.36 17.04
N GLU A 201 1.98 -0.85 16.66
CA GLU A 201 2.41 0.49 17.07
C GLU A 201 1.67 1.59 16.31
N LEU A 202 1.45 1.43 15.00
CA LEU A 202 0.60 2.34 14.22
C LEU A 202 -0.82 2.40 14.81
N GLU A 203 -1.44 1.25 15.10
CA GLU A 203 -2.76 1.19 15.73
C GLU A 203 -2.78 1.91 17.08
N ARG A 204 -1.73 1.76 17.91
CA ARG A 204 -1.62 2.46 19.20
C ARG A 204 -1.75 3.98 19.02
N HIS A 205 -1.11 4.55 18.00
CA HIS A 205 -1.17 5.98 17.73
C HIS A 205 -2.44 6.42 16.98
N LEU A 206 -3.07 5.54 16.21
CA LEU A 206 -4.30 5.83 15.47
C LEU A 206 -5.57 5.77 16.34
N ARG A 207 -5.63 4.87 17.32
CA ARG A 207 -6.77 4.71 18.23
C ARG A 207 -7.16 5.99 19.00
N PRO A 208 -6.24 6.72 19.67
CA PRO A 208 -6.61 7.95 20.40
C PRO A 208 -7.08 9.07 19.47
N LEU A 209 -6.76 9.01 18.17
CA LEU A 209 -7.27 9.93 17.15
C LEU A 209 -8.64 9.49 16.59
N GLY A 210 -9.15 8.32 16.98
CA GLY A 210 -10.37 7.74 16.40
C GLY A 210 -10.23 7.31 14.94
N LEU A 211 -8.99 7.19 14.44
CA LEU A 211 -8.70 6.94 13.02
C LEU A 211 -8.45 5.48 12.69
N ASN A 212 -8.20 4.62 13.68
CA ASN A 212 -8.03 3.18 13.43
C ASN A 212 -9.30 2.58 12.81
N ARG A 213 -9.16 1.78 11.75
CA ARG A 213 -10.20 0.91 11.19
C ARG A 213 -9.64 -0.51 11.12
N ASP A 214 -10.11 -1.37 12.02
CA ASP A 214 -9.81 -2.79 11.95
C ASP A 214 -10.79 -3.51 11.00
N ALA A 215 -10.73 -4.84 10.92
CA ALA A 215 -11.51 -5.61 9.96
C ALA A 215 -13.02 -5.58 10.22
N ASP A 216 -13.44 -5.32 11.47
CA ASP A 216 -14.84 -5.34 11.89
C ASP A 216 -15.43 -3.91 12.00
N ASP A 217 -14.62 -2.89 11.70
CA ASP A 217 -15.01 -1.48 11.78
C ASP A 217 -15.48 -0.95 10.41
N SER A 218 -16.80 -0.76 10.29
CA SER A 218 -17.46 -0.27 9.09
C SER A 218 -17.60 1.26 9.01
N ARG A 219 -17.01 2.02 9.94
CA ARG A 219 -17.09 3.48 9.93
C ARG A 219 -16.33 4.06 8.74
N ALA A 220 -16.95 5.02 8.06
CA ALA A 220 -16.31 5.76 6.98
C ALA A 220 -15.06 6.53 7.47
N GLY A 221 -14.17 6.82 6.52
CA GLY A 221 -12.89 7.48 6.71
C GLY A 221 -11.88 6.66 7.50
N GLY A 222 -10.85 7.33 8.00
CA GLY A 222 -9.82 6.70 8.83
C GLY A 222 -8.81 5.87 8.05
N VAL A 223 -8.11 4.99 8.77
CA VAL A 223 -6.91 4.29 8.31
C VAL A 223 -7.10 2.78 8.42
N GLY A 224 -7.07 2.10 7.28
CA GLY A 224 -6.97 0.64 7.22
C GLY A 224 -5.51 0.20 7.10
N ILE A 225 -5.08 -0.75 7.94
CA ILE A 225 -3.73 -1.33 7.89
C ILE A 225 -3.81 -2.79 7.44
N PHE A 226 -3.28 -3.08 6.26
CA PHE A 226 -3.35 -4.40 5.64
C PHE A 226 -1.98 -5.07 5.57
N PHE A 227 -1.99 -6.35 5.87
CA PHE A 227 -0.89 -7.24 5.55
C PHE A 227 -0.97 -7.63 4.09
N VAL A 228 0.17 -7.54 3.42
CA VAL A 228 0.30 -7.87 2.00
C VAL A 228 1.46 -8.82 1.77
N SER A 229 1.40 -9.50 0.63
CA SER A 229 2.49 -10.31 0.12
C SER A 229 3.70 -9.44 -0.21
N HIS A 230 4.73 -10.06 -0.79
CA HIS A 230 5.99 -9.41 -1.10
C HIS A 230 5.83 -8.12 -1.92
N VAL A 231 6.29 -6.99 -1.39
CA VAL A 231 6.27 -5.70 -2.12
C VAL A 231 7.56 -5.37 -2.85
N GLY A 232 8.68 -6.01 -2.50
CA GLY A 232 10.03 -5.61 -2.92
C GLY A 232 10.88 -5.11 -1.74
N GLY A 233 12.20 -5.33 -1.77
CA GLY A 233 13.11 -4.68 -0.81
C GLY A 233 13.04 -5.19 0.64
N HIS A 234 12.80 -6.49 0.86
CA HIS A 234 12.76 -7.09 2.21
C HIS A 234 14.04 -6.84 3.05
N LYS A 235 15.18 -6.61 2.39
CA LYS A 235 16.45 -6.27 3.04
C LYS A 235 16.38 -4.92 3.77
N PHE A 236 15.45 -4.05 3.37
CA PHE A 236 15.17 -2.75 3.97
C PHE A 236 13.91 -2.77 4.85
N SER A 237 13.50 -3.93 5.36
CA SER A 237 12.32 -4.06 6.22
C SER A 237 12.40 -3.17 7.49
N ALA A 238 11.29 -2.71 8.06
CA ALA A 238 9.93 -2.85 7.56
C ALA A 238 9.66 -1.87 6.40
N ASN A 239 9.03 -2.36 5.32
CA ASN A 239 8.49 -1.51 4.26
C ASN A 239 7.06 -1.11 4.64
N VAL A 240 6.71 0.16 4.45
CA VAL A 240 5.40 0.73 4.75
C VAL A 240 4.98 1.57 3.54
N LEU A 241 3.92 1.14 2.84
CA LEU A 241 3.34 1.91 1.72
C LEU A 241 2.10 2.61 2.25
N ILE A 242 2.04 3.93 2.13
CA ILE A 242 0.98 4.76 2.69
C ILE A 242 0.26 5.44 1.54
N TYR A 243 -0.98 5.05 1.29
CA TYR A 243 -1.86 5.69 0.31
C TYR A 243 -2.74 6.72 1.02
N ARG A 244 -2.83 7.92 0.46
CA ARG A 244 -3.67 9.03 0.95
C ARG A 244 -4.69 9.38 -0.13
N LYS A 245 -5.97 9.05 0.09
CA LYS A 245 -7.03 9.08 -0.93
C LYS A 245 -7.25 10.48 -1.50
N LYS A 246 -7.51 11.46 -0.63
CA LYS A 246 -7.83 12.84 -1.04
C LYS A 246 -6.67 13.52 -1.76
N ASP A 247 -5.45 13.24 -1.32
CA ASP A 247 -4.22 13.81 -1.87
C ASP A 247 -3.73 13.09 -3.14
N GLN A 248 -4.34 11.95 -3.49
CA GLN A 248 -3.89 11.06 -4.57
C GLN A 248 -2.40 10.73 -4.48
N GLN A 249 -1.95 10.44 -3.26
CA GLN A 249 -0.55 10.19 -2.94
C GLN A 249 -0.31 8.74 -2.53
N MET A 250 0.89 8.25 -2.83
CA MET A 250 1.46 7.06 -2.22
C MET A 250 2.88 7.35 -1.79
N ILE A 251 3.17 7.15 -0.51
CA ILE A 251 4.49 7.35 0.10
C ILE A 251 5.05 5.99 0.52
N TRP A 252 6.20 5.59 -0.03
CA TRP A 252 6.83 4.32 0.30
C TRP A 252 8.04 4.53 1.22
N LEU A 253 7.90 4.10 2.48
CA LEU A 253 8.96 4.10 3.48
C LEU A 253 9.58 2.70 3.66
N ALA A 254 10.84 2.67 4.06
CA ALA A 254 11.57 1.48 4.49
C ALA A 254 12.33 1.76 5.78
N ARG A 255 12.92 0.70 6.36
CA ARG A 255 13.65 0.74 7.63
C ARG A 255 12.81 1.30 8.78
N VAL A 256 11.50 1.17 8.66
CA VAL A 256 10.58 1.63 9.69
C VAL A 256 10.75 0.73 10.92
N ARG A 257 10.82 1.37 12.08
CA ARG A 257 10.90 0.77 13.41
C ARG A 257 9.71 1.27 14.23
N PRO A 258 9.37 0.59 15.34
CA PRO A 258 8.24 0.98 16.17
C PRO A 258 8.34 2.44 16.63
N GLU A 259 9.52 2.90 17.01
CA GLU A 259 9.76 4.27 17.49
C GLU A 259 9.42 5.38 16.46
N HIS A 260 9.35 5.06 15.16
CA HIS A 260 8.99 6.02 14.11
C HIS A 260 7.46 6.14 13.90
N CYS A 261 6.66 5.22 14.44
CA CYS A 261 5.24 5.10 14.09
C CYS A 261 4.41 6.33 14.50
N GLU A 262 4.76 6.98 15.62
CA GLU A 262 4.12 8.22 16.04
C GLU A 262 4.29 9.33 14.98
N GLY A 263 5.53 9.55 14.53
CA GLY A 263 5.84 10.55 13.50
C GLY A 263 5.21 10.19 12.15
N ILE A 264 5.17 8.91 11.79
CA ILE A 264 4.49 8.44 10.57
C ILE A 264 2.99 8.79 10.62
N VAL A 265 2.31 8.54 11.75
CA VAL A 265 0.90 8.89 11.89
C VAL A 265 0.72 10.41 11.83
N LYS A 266 1.44 11.18 12.66
CA LYS A 266 1.26 12.63 12.77
C LYS A 266 1.58 13.40 11.49
N TYR A 267 2.63 13.00 10.77
CA TYR A 267 3.18 13.79 9.67
C TYR A 267 2.97 13.12 8.31
N THR A 268 3.25 11.83 8.19
CA THR A 268 3.18 11.15 6.89
C THR A 268 1.75 10.81 6.49
N VAL A 269 0.99 10.16 7.37
CA VAL A 269 -0.41 9.81 7.08
C VAL A 269 -1.27 11.06 7.00
N LEU A 270 -1.21 11.92 8.03
CA LEU A 270 -2.13 13.06 8.12
C LEU A 270 -1.75 14.23 7.22
N GLN A 271 -0.46 14.50 7.01
CA GLN A 271 0.01 15.73 6.36
C GLN A 271 0.80 15.51 5.06
N GLY A 272 1.11 14.26 4.71
CA GLY A 272 1.96 13.96 3.54
C GLY A 272 3.41 14.42 3.68
N LYS A 273 3.87 14.69 4.91
CA LYS A 273 5.25 15.06 5.23
C LYS A 273 6.09 13.85 5.65
N VAL A 274 7.38 13.87 5.39
CA VAL A 274 8.33 12.79 5.74
C VAL A 274 9.28 13.22 6.85
N VAL A 275 9.48 12.36 7.86
CA VAL A 275 10.32 12.67 9.02
C VAL A 275 11.81 12.47 8.71
N HIS A 276 12.16 11.29 8.17
CA HIS A 276 13.55 10.90 7.88
C HIS A 276 13.74 10.50 6.41
N PRO A 277 13.51 11.41 5.44
CA PRO A 277 13.57 11.05 4.03
C PRO A 277 14.93 10.50 3.59
N GLU A 278 16.02 10.97 4.19
CA GLU A 278 17.37 10.51 3.91
C GLU A 278 17.62 9.03 4.21
N SER A 279 16.91 8.47 5.18
CA SER A 279 17.16 7.11 5.67
C SER A 279 16.00 6.15 5.43
N GLN A 280 14.78 6.66 5.20
CA GLN A 280 13.56 5.84 5.11
C GLN A 280 12.81 5.98 3.78
N LEU A 281 12.85 7.13 3.11
CA LEU A 281 12.04 7.34 1.90
C LEU A 281 12.61 6.54 0.73
N ARG A 282 11.77 5.71 0.11
CA ARG A 282 12.11 4.95 -1.09
C ARG A 282 11.66 5.63 -2.37
N GLY A 283 10.50 6.28 -2.34
CA GLY A 283 9.84 6.83 -3.52
C GLY A 283 8.35 6.94 -3.30
N GLY A 284 7.62 7.22 -4.37
CA GLY A 284 6.18 7.41 -4.33
C GLY A 284 5.67 8.25 -5.49
N PHE A 285 4.41 8.67 -5.36
CA PHE A 285 3.80 9.64 -6.27
C PHE A 285 2.91 10.63 -5.53
N ASP A 286 2.74 11.79 -6.14
CA ASP A 286 1.74 12.81 -5.83
C ASP A 286 1.05 13.17 -7.15
N ARG A 287 -0.11 12.56 -7.42
CA ARG A 287 -0.81 12.73 -8.71
C ARG A 287 -1.42 14.12 -8.86
N LEU A 288 -1.80 14.78 -7.76
CA LEU A 288 -2.32 16.15 -7.80
C LEU A 288 -1.27 17.17 -8.22
N LYS A 289 0.00 16.90 -7.90
CA LYS A 289 1.15 17.72 -8.33
C LYS A 289 1.85 17.19 -9.57
N GLU A 290 1.39 16.07 -10.13
CA GLU A 290 2.02 15.38 -11.26
C GLU A 290 3.49 14.99 -11.00
N LEU A 291 3.80 14.62 -9.77
CA LEU A 291 5.17 14.28 -9.36
C LEU A 291 5.30 12.79 -9.02
N THR A 292 6.41 12.18 -9.44
CA THR A 292 6.73 10.77 -9.17
C THR A 292 8.21 10.59 -8.86
N SER A 293 8.53 9.63 -8.00
CA SER A 293 9.89 9.15 -7.77
C SER A 293 9.84 7.63 -7.62
N TRP A 294 10.49 6.95 -8.55
CA TRP A 294 10.59 5.49 -8.58
C TRP A 294 12.02 5.09 -8.29
#